data_AF-A0A950RH28-F1
#
_entry.id   AF-A0A950RH28-F1
#
_cell.length_a   1.000
_cell.length_b   1.000
_cell.length_c   1.000
_cell.angle_alpha   90.00
_cell.angle_beta   90.00
_cell.angle_gamma   90.00
#
_symmetry.space_group_name_H-M   'P 1'
#
loop_
_entity.id
_entity.type
_entity.pdbx_description
1 polymer ?
#
loop_
_entity_poly.entity_id
_entity_poly.type
_entity_poly.pdbx_seq_one_letter_code
_entity_poly.pdbx_strand_id
1 'polypeptide(L)'
;MQIYLTILGLLAGALAAGAENPAGKDATLRVDAGQVVNHVTRLMYGACIEDVNHEIYGGLYAQMIFGASFEEPPRASVPGLSGMWDPVATGTAVPGFTWEDGTSF
;
A
#
# COMPACT_ATOMS: atom_id res chain seq x y z
N MET A 1 -12.73 -25.25 -50.29
CA MET A 1 -13.01 -23.85 -50.65
C MET A 1 -13.91 -23.14 -49.64
N GLN A 2 -14.96 -23.78 -49.10
CA GLN A 2 -15.91 -23.19 -48.14
C GLN A 2 -15.31 -22.79 -46.76
N ILE A 3 -14.29 -23.52 -46.27
CA ILE A 3 -13.69 -23.30 -44.93
C ILE A 3 -12.80 -22.04 -44.88
N TYR A 4 -12.15 -21.68 -45.98
CA TYR A 4 -11.29 -20.48 -46.03
C TYR A 4 -12.11 -19.18 -46.04
N LEU A 5 -13.32 -19.22 -46.61
CA LEU A 5 -14.26 -18.08 -46.62
C LEU A 5 -14.84 -17.80 -45.22
N THR A 6 -14.98 -18.82 -44.37
CA THR A 6 -15.51 -18.66 -43.00
C THR A 6 -14.47 -18.05 -42.05
N ILE A 7 -13.19 -18.42 -42.21
CA ILE A 7 -12.09 -17.90 -41.38
C ILE A 7 -11.77 -16.43 -41.72
N LEU A 8 -11.87 -16.03 -43.00
CA LEU A 8 -11.71 -14.62 -43.39
C LEU A 8 -12.85 -13.74 -42.86
N GLY A 9 -14.09 -14.25 -42.83
CA GLY A 9 -15.25 -13.52 -42.30
C GLY A 9 -15.17 -13.28 -40.78
N LEU A 10 -14.62 -14.24 -40.02
CA LEU A 10 -14.42 -14.13 -38.58
C LEU A 10 -13.29 -13.14 -38.21
N LEU A 11 -12.21 -13.06 -38.99
CA LEU A 11 -11.16 -12.06 -38.79
C LEU A 11 -11.63 -10.63 -39.13
N ALA A 12 -12.46 -10.46 -40.16
CA ALA A 12 -12.99 -9.15 -40.54
C ALA A 12 -14.01 -8.60 -39.52
N GLY A 13 -14.80 -9.48 -38.88
CA GLY A 13 -15.74 -9.08 -37.82
C GLY A 13 -15.04 -8.66 -36.51
N ALA A 14 -13.91 -9.28 -36.17
CA ALA A 14 -13.15 -8.97 -34.95
C ALA A 14 -12.36 -7.64 -35.04
N LEU A 15 -11.95 -7.20 -36.24
CA LEU A 15 -11.34 -5.87 -36.41
C LEU A 15 -12.37 -4.72 -36.42
N ALA A 16 -13.65 -4.99 -36.68
CA ALA A 16 -14.71 -3.99 -36.65
C ALA A 16 -15.27 -3.71 -35.25
N ALA A 17 -14.99 -4.59 -34.27
CA ALA A 17 -15.47 -4.45 -32.89
C ALA A 17 -14.57 -3.59 -31.99
N GLY A 18 -13.47 -3.03 -32.52
CA GLY A 18 -12.47 -2.27 -31.77
C GLY A 18 -12.49 -0.75 -31.98
N ALA A 19 -13.50 -0.20 -32.66
CA ALA A 19 -13.59 1.23 -32.95
C ALA A 19 -14.97 1.79 -32.61
N GLU A 20 -15.45 1.55 -31.39
CA GLU A 20 -16.35 2.50 -30.78
C GLU A 20 -15.55 3.77 -30.50
N ASN A 21 -15.54 4.68 -31.48
CA ASN A 21 -15.26 6.09 -31.23
C ASN A 21 -16.47 6.56 -30.41
N PRO A 22 -16.38 6.75 -29.08
CA PRO A 22 -17.49 7.33 -28.36
C PRO A 22 -17.68 8.69 -29.00
N ALA A 23 -18.75 8.87 -29.77
CA ALA A 23 -19.09 10.15 -30.35
C ALA A 23 -19.04 11.14 -29.20
N GLY A 24 -18.00 11.99 -29.21
CA GLY A 24 -17.72 12.89 -28.11
C GLY A 24 -18.98 13.71 -27.88
N LYS A 25 -19.62 13.54 -26.73
CA LYS A 25 -20.78 14.36 -26.41
C LYS A 25 -20.27 15.78 -26.27
N ASP A 26 -20.72 16.66 -27.16
CA ASP A 26 -20.38 18.07 -27.08
C ASP A 26 -20.86 18.63 -25.73
N ALA A 27 -19.91 19.09 -24.91
CA ALA A 27 -20.19 19.74 -23.65
C ALA A 27 -19.82 21.23 -23.76
N THR A 28 -20.75 22.11 -23.36
CA THR A 28 -20.48 23.56 -23.29
C THR A 28 -20.36 23.99 -21.84
N LEU A 29 -19.23 24.60 -21.47
CA LEU A 29 -18.98 25.19 -20.15
C LEU A 29 -19.00 26.72 -20.28
N ARG A 30 -19.88 27.40 -19.53
CA ARG A 30 -19.86 28.87 -19.38
C ARG A 30 -19.28 29.22 -18.02
N VAL A 31 -18.22 30.02 -18.00
CA VAL A 31 -17.60 30.55 -16.78
C VAL A 31 -17.97 32.03 -16.65
N ASP A 32 -18.55 32.41 -15.51
CA ASP A 32 -18.82 33.81 -15.18
C ASP A 32 -17.78 34.31 -14.17
N ALA A 33 -16.79 35.07 -14.65
CA ALA A 33 -15.73 35.62 -13.81
C ALA A 33 -16.19 36.79 -12.92
N GLY A 34 -17.37 37.37 -13.18
CA GLY A 34 -17.95 38.44 -12.37
C GLY A 34 -18.70 37.93 -11.13
N GLN A 35 -18.95 36.61 -11.07
CA GLN A 35 -19.71 35.99 -9.99
C GLN A 35 -18.79 35.14 -9.08
N VAL A 36 -18.34 35.72 -7.97
CA VAL A 36 -17.61 34.98 -6.93
C VAL A 36 -18.61 34.21 -6.06
N VAL A 37 -18.62 32.88 -6.18
CA VAL A 37 -19.54 32.01 -5.42
C VAL A 37 -18.98 31.55 -4.07
N ASN A 38 -17.65 31.42 -3.95
CA ASN A 38 -16.96 31.06 -2.72
C ASN A 38 -15.46 31.34 -2.82
N HIS A 39 -14.77 31.36 -1.68
CA HIS A 39 -13.30 31.37 -1.60
C HIS A 39 -12.81 29.99 -1.17
N VAL A 40 -12.01 29.34 -2.02
CA VAL A 40 -11.39 28.06 -1.66
C VAL A 40 -10.34 28.30 -0.58
N THR A 41 -10.54 27.72 0.60
CA THR A 41 -9.59 27.83 1.71
C THR A 41 -8.28 27.12 1.37
N ARG A 42 -7.16 27.65 1.90
CA ARG A 42 -5.85 26.98 1.80
C ARG A 42 -5.84 25.61 2.49
N LEU A 43 -6.77 25.39 3.42
CA LEU A 43 -6.93 24.13 4.16
C LEU A 43 -7.68 23.05 3.37
N MET A 44 -8.14 23.34 2.15
CA MET A 44 -8.82 22.36 1.30
C MET A 44 -7.91 21.20 0.92
N TYR A 45 -6.59 21.44 0.92
CA TYR A 45 -5.57 20.45 0.60
C TYR A 45 -4.66 20.26 1.81
N GLY A 46 -4.62 19.03 2.32
CA GLY A 46 -3.77 18.62 3.43
C GLY A 46 -3.37 17.16 3.28
N ALA A 47 -2.56 16.67 4.21
CA ALA A 47 -2.20 15.26 4.33
C ALA A 47 -2.71 14.72 5.67
N CYS A 48 -3.11 13.44 5.68
CA CYS A 48 -3.39 12.72 6.91
C CYS A 48 -2.10 12.00 7.36
N ILE A 49 -1.94 11.84 8.67
CA ILE A 49 -0.87 11.02 9.25
C ILE A 49 -1.49 10.08 10.27
N GLU A 50 -1.16 8.80 10.16
CA GLU A 50 -1.57 7.74 11.07
C GLU A 50 -0.40 6.76 11.19
N ASP A 51 -0.31 6.05 12.31
CA ASP A 51 0.69 4.98 12.45
C ASP A 51 0.23 3.71 11.73
N VAL A 52 0.28 3.73 10.41
CA VAL A 52 -0.05 2.60 9.54
C VAL A 52 1.10 2.32 8.59
N ASN A 53 1.25 1.09 8.11
CA ASN A 53 2.20 0.70 7.07
C ASN A 53 3.68 1.11 7.31
N HIS A 54 4.08 1.45 8.53
CA HIS A 54 5.39 2.06 8.87
C HIS A 54 5.57 3.52 8.38
N GLU A 55 4.47 4.27 8.20
CA GLU A 55 4.48 5.68 7.82
C GLU A 55 5.09 6.57 8.92
N ILE A 56 4.82 6.27 10.20
CA ILE A 56 5.46 6.92 11.34
C ILE A 56 6.68 6.12 11.76
N TYR A 57 6.50 4.93 12.35
CA TYR A 57 7.61 4.10 12.80
C TYR A 57 8.26 3.35 11.64
N GLY A 58 9.47 3.76 11.25
CA GLY A 58 10.13 3.28 10.01
C GLY A 58 10.01 4.26 8.83
N GLY A 59 9.32 5.38 9.03
CA GLY A 59 9.14 6.45 8.05
C GLY A 59 9.51 7.81 8.63
N LEU A 60 8.49 8.59 9.03
CA LEU A 60 8.67 9.96 9.53
C LEU A 60 9.52 10.02 10.81
N TYR A 61 9.36 9.05 11.70
CA TYR A 61 10.19 8.95 12.89
C TYR A 61 11.53 8.30 12.53
N ALA A 62 12.60 9.07 12.68
CA ALA A 62 13.95 8.71 12.22
C ALA A 62 14.65 7.61 13.03
N GLN A 63 13.92 6.87 13.88
CA GLN A 63 14.47 5.71 14.57
C GLN A 63 14.79 4.60 13.57
N MET A 64 16.03 4.09 13.66
CA MET A 64 16.54 3.08 12.73
C MET A 64 16.44 1.63 13.25
N ILE A 65 16.02 1.44 14.50
CA ILE A 65 15.94 0.13 15.16
C ILE A 65 14.48 -0.19 15.44
N PHE A 66 13.96 -1.26 14.84
CA PHE A 66 12.62 -1.80 15.14
C PHE A 66 12.60 -2.52 16.51
N GLY A 67 11.54 -2.33 17.29
CA GLY A 67 11.35 -2.97 18.60
C GLY A 67 12.39 -2.61 19.65
N ALA A 68 12.93 -1.38 19.63
CA ALA A 68 13.95 -0.95 20.58
C ALA A 68 13.47 -0.95 22.05
N SER A 69 12.15 -0.89 22.28
CA SER A 69 11.50 -0.98 23.60
C SER A 69 11.13 -2.41 24.01
N PHE A 70 11.29 -3.39 23.12
CA PHE A 70 10.87 -4.79 23.33
C PHE A 70 9.36 -4.96 23.57
N GLU A 71 8.52 -4.05 23.07
CA GLU A 71 7.08 -4.05 23.32
C GLU A 71 6.31 -5.07 22.46
N GLU A 72 6.90 -5.57 21.38
CA GLU A 72 6.25 -6.56 20.52
C GLU A 72 6.17 -7.93 21.20
N PRO A 73 5.04 -8.66 21.03
CA PRO A 73 4.90 -9.98 21.61
C PRO A 73 5.98 -10.94 21.08
N PRO A 74 6.41 -11.92 21.90
CA PRO A 74 7.40 -12.89 21.45
C PRO A 74 6.93 -13.70 20.24
N ARG A 75 7.87 -14.04 19.35
CA ARG A 75 7.61 -14.99 18.27
C ARG A 75 7.55 -16.40 18.84
N ALA A 76 6.64 -17.23 18.31
CA ALA A 76 6.50 -18.63 18.73
C ALA A 76 7.80 -19.45 18.59
N SER A 77 8.68 -19.07 17.67
CA SER A 77 9.97 -19.74 17.44
C SER A 77 11.07 -19.40 18.46
N VAL A 78 10.94 -18.28 19.19
CA VAL A 78 11.90 -17.86 20.22
C VAL A 78 11.12 -17.33 21.43
N PRO A 79 10.72 -18.22 22.36
CA PRO A 79 9.98 -17.82 23.54
C PRO A 79 10.73 -16.76 24.35
N GLY A 80 10.02 -15.69 24.72
CA GLY A 80 10.52 -14.60 25.56
C GLY A 80 11.40 -13.55 24.93
N LEU A 81 11.72 -13.65 23.64
CA LEU A 81 12.35 -12.56 22.89
C LEU A 81 11.30 -11.80 22.10
N SER A 82 11.26 -10.46 22.21
CA SER A 82 10.38 -9.61 21.38
C SER A 82 10.49 -10.00 19.92
N GLY A 83 9.35 -10.00 19.22
CA GLY A 83 9.26 -10.44 17.83
C GLY A 83 10.13 -9.66 16.84
N MET A 84 10.67 -8.50 17.21
CA MET A 84 11.56 -7.73 16.32
C MET A 84 13.03 -8.13 16.39
N TRP A 85 13.39 -9.04 17.31
CA TRP A 85 14.78 -9.43 17.55
C TRP A 85 15.07 -10.87 17.17
N ASP A 86 16.24 -11.11 16.59
CA ASP A 86 16.76 -12.45 16.34
C ASP A 86 17.97 -12.73 17.24
N PRO A 87 18.02 -13.89 17.92
CA PRO A 87 19.19 -14.27 18.70
C PRO A 87 20.36 -14.60 17.77
N VAL A 88 21.53 -14.06 18.08
CA VAL A 88 22.79 -14.41 17.41
C VAL A 88 23.76 -14.95 18.44
N ALA A 89 24.24 -16.18 18.23
CA ALA A 89 25.21 -16.85 19.09
C ALA A 89 26.47 -17.22 18.30
N THR A 90 27.63 -17.19 18.96
CA THR A 90 28.90 -17.67 18.40
C THR A 90 29.39 -18.85 19.23
N GLY A 91 29.83 -19.95 18.59
CA GLY A 91 30.25 -21.17 19.27
C GLY A 91 29.05 -21.98 19.80
N THR A 92 29.13 -22.46 21.04
CA THR A 92 28.12 -23.34 21.67
C THR A 92 27.20 -22.59 22.65
N ALA A 93 27.14 -21.26 22.57
CA ALA A 93 26.31 -20.47 23.47
C ALA A 93 24.81 -20.73 23.21
N VAL A 94 24.03 -20.83 24.29
CA VAL A 94 22.57 -20.99 24.24
C VAL A 94 21.94 -19.73 24.85
N PRO A 95 21.11 -18.97 24.10
CA PRO A 95 20.47 -17.77 24.62
C PRO A 95 19.36 -18.12 25.62
N GLY A 96 19.18 -17.28 26.64
CA GLY A 96 18.08 -17.36 27.59
C GLY A 96 17.44 -15.99 27.78
N PHE A 97 16.12 -15.93 27.83
CA PHE A 97 15.33 -14.70 27.95
C PHE A 97 14.39 -14.80 29.14
N THR A 98 14.38 -13.78 29.99
CA THR A 98 13.53 -13.68 31.17
C THR A 98 13.10 -12.24 31.36
N TRP A 99 11.83 -11.98 31.65
CA TRP A 99 11.37 -10.66 32.06
C TRP A 99 11.69 -10.41 33.54
N GLU A 100 11.77 -9.14 33.94
CA GLU A 100 12.06 -8.76 35.33
C GLU A 100 10.99 -9.24 36.33
N ASP A 101 9.79 -9.58 35.85
CA ASP A 101 8.73 -10.17 36.66
C ASP A 101 8.94 -11.67 36.96
N GLY A 102 10.02 -12.27 36.45
CA GLY A 102 10.40 -13.65 36.71
C GLY A 102 9.56 -14.69 35.96
N THR A 103 8.68 -14.28 35.04
CA THR A 103 7.95 -15.23 34.19
C THR A 103 8.83 -15.72 33.04
N SER A 104 9.15 -17.01 33.05
CA SER A 104 9.81 -17.72 31.94
C SER A 104 8.76 -18.35 31.03
N PHE A 105 9.01 -18.32 29.72
CA PHE A 105 8.19 -19.00 28.70
C PHE A 105 8.68 -20.43 28.45
#